data_AF-A0A8J3C6D5-F1
#
_entry.id   AF-A0A8J3C6D5-F1
#
_cell.length_a   1.000
_cell.length_b   1.000
_cell.length_c   1.000
_cell.angle_alpha   90.00
_cell.angle_beta   90.00
_cell.angle_gamma   90.00
#
_symmetry.space_group_name_H-M   'P 1'
#
loop_
_entity.id
_entity.type
_entity.pdbx_description
1 polymer ?
#
loop_
_entity_poly.entity_id
_entity_poly.type
_entity_poly.pdbx_seq_one_letter_code
_entity_poly.pdbx_strand_id
1 'polypeptide(L)'
;MNDPQVPDPPDQQPAARQRLLEPSGVDEGPASDEPPRHRWGFGAFLLVEAVFLLASVFVVIPFRPPGANGALSPIGIVVALVVPTVLAAVVALVITRVRGDGPIRDLRIRFSWPDIRLGLALGVIGLVPTLITARLWAWWVGDDNANSAVGSLLDGVRLPPALAALVFLHIWLIAPICEEIVYRGLLWGAMERLRWSRWSAFVLSTAIFTVGHLEPSRTPLLLVVAVPIGLARLLTGRLPASVIAHQVNNFLPALGVLLMVSGVMPA
;
A
#
# COMPACT_ATOMS: atom_id res chain seq x y z
N MET A 1 -54.86 -65.78 31.08
CA MET A 1 -53.77 -65.04 31.74
C MET A 1 -53.44 -63.91 30.79
N ASN A 2 -54.05 -62.73 31.00
CA ASN A 2 -53.89 -61.56 30.13
C ASN A 2 -52.90 -60.61 30.82
N ASP A 3 -51.78 -60.30 30.16
CA ASP A 3 -50.90 -59.22 30.58
C ASP A 3 -51.50 -57.85 30.18
N PRO A 4 -51.34 -56.79 30.99
CA PRO A 4 -51.73 -55.44 30.61
C PRO A 4 -50.68 -54.81 29.68
N GLN A 5 -51.09 -54.27 28.54
CA GLN A 5 -50.23 -53.44 27.69
C GLN A 5 -49.94 -52.09 28.37
N VAL A 6 -48.65 -51.80 28.55
CA VAL A 6 -48.15 -50.46 28.90
C VAL A 6 -48.09 -49.63 27.60
N PRO A 7 -48.61 -48.39 27.56
CA PRO A 7 -48.49 -47.54 26.37
C PRO A 7 -47.08 -46.94 26.30
N ASP A 8 -46.48 -46.95 25.11
CA ASP A 8 -45.19 -46.29 24.85
C ASP A 8 -45.29 -44.77 25.03
N PRO A 9 -44.23 -44.12 25.55
CA PRO A 9 -44.18 -42.67 25.65
C PRO A 9 -44.04 -42.03 24.25
N PRO A 10 -44.56 -40.81 24.04
CA PRO A 10 -44.53 -40.16 22.73
C PRO A 10 -43.10 -39.77 22.32
N ASP A 11 -42.76 -40.09 21.07
CA ASP A 11 -41.52 -39.71 20.37
C ASP A 11 -41.26 -38.20 20.44
N GLN A 12 -40.48 -37.76 21.43
CA GLN A 12 -39.94 -36.41 21.47
C GLN A 12 -38.68 -36.32 20.59
N GLN A 13 -38.94 -35.96 19.32
CA GLN A 13 -38.12 -35.12 18.44
C GLN A 13 -36.63 -35.48 18.24
N PRO A 14 -36.25 -36.01 17.06
CA PRO A 14 -34.84 -36.06 16.64
C PRO A 14 -34.23 -34.67 16.31
N ALA A 15 -35.02 -33.60 16.32
CA ALA A 15 -34.61 -32.25 15.91
C ALA A 15 -33.73 -31.50 16.91
N ALA A 16 -33.69 -31.91 18.19
CA ALA A 16 -32.89 -31.22 19.20
C ALA A 16 -31.41 -31.65 19.20
N ARG A 17 -31.10 -32.89 18.79
CA ARG A 17 -29.72 -33.43 18.78
C ARG A 17 -28.88 -32.99 17.59
N GLN A 18 -29.49 -32.59 16.48
CA GLN A 18 -28.73 -32.15 15.29
C GLN A 18 -28.15 -30.74 15.43
N ARG A 19 -28.67 -29.90 16.32
CA ARG A 19 -28.16 -28.53 16.55
C ARG A 19 -26.91 -28.44 17.43
N LEU A 20 -26.50 -29.55 18.06
CA LEU A 20 -25.35 -29.61 18.98
C LEU A 20 -24.09 -30.21 18.33
N LEU A 21 -24.14 -30.53 17.04
CA LEU A 21 -23.03 -31.12 16.28
C LEU A 21 -22.57 -30.24 15.11
N GLU A 22 -23.04 -28.99 15.00
CA GLU A 22 -22.36 -28.03 14.13
C GLU A 22 -21.02 -27.68 14.81
N PRO A 23 -19.87 -28.06 14.25
CA PRO A 23 -18.63 -27.46 14.68
C PRO A 23 -18.79 -25.97 14.45
N SER A 24 -18.69 -25.18 15.52
CA SER A 24 -18.59 -23.73 15.46
C SER A 24 -17.49 -23.40 14.46
N GLY A 25 -17.91 -23.06 13.24
CA GLY A 25 -17.05 -22.76 12.13
C GLY A 25 -16.18 -21.59 12.53
N VAL A 26 -14.94 -21.90 12.87
CA VAL A 26 -13.86 -20.98 12.58
C VAL A 26 -13.97 -20.74 11.08
N ASP A 27 -14.38 -19.55 10.69
CA ASP A 27 -14.43 -19.09 9.30
C ASP A 27 -13.00 -18.94 8.77
N GLU A 28 -12.31 -20.08 8.64
CA GLU A 28 -11.03 -20.27 7.98
C GLU A 28 -11.30 -21.03 6.67
N GLY A 29 -12.06 -20.39 5.77
CA GLY A 29 -12.11 -20.74 4.36
C GLY A 29 -11.17 -19.83 3.55
N PRO A 30 -10.47 -20.33 2.52
CA PRO A 30 -9.76 -19.46 1.59
C PRO A 30 -10.78 -18.49 0.98
N ALA A 31 -10.36 -17.23 0.79
CA ALA A 31 -11.16 -16.18 0.17
C ALA A 31 -11.99 -16.76 -0.99
N SER A 32 -13.33 -16.66 -0.87
CA SER A 32 -14.29 -17.15 -1.85
C SER A 32 -13.78 -16.95 -3.28
N ASP A 33 -13.64 -18.05 -4.02
CA ASP A 33 -13.25 -18.15 -5.44
C ASP A 33 -14.23 -17.45 -6.41
N GLU A 34 -15.05 -16.50 -5.94
CA GLU A 34 -15.90 -15.72 -6.83
C GLU A 34 -15.02 -14.85 -7.75
N PRO A 35 -15.22 -14.96 -9.08
CA PRO A 35 -14.46 -14.16 -10.02
C PRO A 35 -14.67 -12.67 -9.75
N PRO A 36 -13.65 -11.82 -9.95
CA PRO A 36 -13.76 -10.40 -9.63
C PRO A 36 -14.92 -9.76 -10.38
N ARG A 37 -15.83 -9.13 -9.63
CA ARG A 37 -17.06 -8.52 -10.17
C ARG A 37 -16.80 -7.19 -10.87
N HIS A 38 -15.64 -6.58 -10.65
CA HIS A 38 -15.28 -5.31 -11.27
C HIS A 38 -15.06 -5.43 -12.79
N ARG A 39 -15.22 -4.31 -13.50
CA ARG A 39 -15.17 -4.13 -14.96
C ARG A 39 -13.90 -3.45 -15.47
N TRP A 40 -12.98 -3.08 -14.58
CA TRP A 40 -11.69 -2.46 -14.92
C TRP A 40 -10.55 -3.51 -14.97
N GLY A 41 -9.43 -3.19 -15.64
CA GLY A 41 -8.25 -4.05 -15.81
C GLY A 41 -6.97 -3.19 -15.96
N PHE A 42 -5.90 -3.69 -16.61
CA PHE A 42 -4.61 -2.97 -16.70
C PHE A 42 -4.70 -1.54 -17.28
N GLY A 43 -5.63 -1.28 -18.21
CA GLY A 43 -5.84 0.07 -18.75
C GLY A 43 -6.24 1.10 -17.68
N ALA A 44 -6.88 0.68 -16.58
CA ALA A 44 -7.16 1.56 -15.46
C ALA A 44 -5.89 1.95 -14.70
N PHE A 45 -4.98 0.99 -14.50
CA PHE A 45 -3.67 1.26 -13.90
C PHE A 45 -2.85 2.20 -14.78
N LEU A 46 -2.78 1.95 -16.09
CA LEU A 46 -2.07 2.82 -17.03
C LEU A 46 -2.64 4.26 -17.06
N LEU A 47 -3.96 4.41 -16.94
CA LEU A 47 -4.59 5.73 -16.83
C LEU A 47 -4.16 6.44 -15.53
N VAL A 48 -4.13 5.73 -14.40
CA VAL A 48 -3.69 6.29 -13.12
C VAL A 48 -2.23 6.73 -13.18
N GLU A 49 -1.35 5.92 -13.76
CA GLU A 49 0.06 6.27 -13.97
C GLU A 49 0.21 7.46 -14.93
N ALA A 50 -0.59 7.53 -16.00
CA ALA A 50 -0.59 8.68 -16.89
C ALA A 50 -1.01 9.96 -16.16
N VAL A 51 -2.05 9.89 -15.32
CA VAL A 51 -2.49 11.03 -14.49
C VAL A 51 -1.39 11.44 -13.51
N PHE A 52 -0.73 10.47 -12.86
CA PHE A 52 0.41 10.74 -11.98
C PHE A 52 1.52 11.49 -12.71
N LEU A 53 2.00 10.97 -13.85
CA LEU A 53 3.09 11.57 -14.62
C LEU A 53 2.73 12.97 -15.14
N LEU A 54 1.52 13.14 -15.69
CA LEU A 54 1.05 14.45 -16.15
C LEU A 54 0.95 15.44 -14.98
N ALA A 55 0.39 15.02 -13.85
CA ALA A 55 0.29 15.88 -12.66
C ALA A 55 1.68 16.29 -12.16
N SER A 56 2.64 15.36 -12.09
CA SER A 56 4.02 15.63 -11.66
C SER A 56 4.71 16.69 -12.52
N VAL A 57 4.38 16.78 -13.81
CA VAL A 57 4.95 17.78 -14.74
C VAL A 57 4.22 19.12 -14.66
N PHE A 58 2.88 19.11 -14.67
CA PHE A 58 2.09 20.33 -14.86
C PHE A 58 1.78 21.07 -13.56
N VAL A 59 1.63 20.37 -12.43
CA VAL A 59 1.18 20.99 -11.17
C VAL A 59 2.16 22.03 -10.62
N VAL A 60 3.44 21.91 -10.98
CA VAL A 60 4.52 22.77 -10.50
C VAL A 60 4.66 24.08 -11.26
N ILE A 61 4.07 24.19 -12.47
CA ILE A 61 4.23 25.35 -13.35
C ILE A 61 3.87 26.68 -12.66
N PRO A 62 2.74 26.79 -11.91
CA PRO A 62 2.36 28.04 -11.26
C PRO A 62 3.28 28.45 -10.10
N PHE A 63 4.13 27.53 -9.61
CA PHE A 63 4.93 27.71 -8.40
C PHE A 63 6.40 28.00 -8.66
N ARG A 64 6.77 28.23 -9.93
CA ARG A 64 8.10 28.67 -10.36
C ARG A 64 8.15 30.21 -10.31
N PRO A 65 8.94 30.82 -9.41
CA PRO A 65 9.07 32.26 -9.33
C PRO A 65 9.66 32.83 -10.63
N PRO A 66 9.16 33.98 -11.13
CA PRO A 66 9.77 34.65 -12.28
C PRO A 66 11.23 34.98 -12.00
N GLY A 67 12.13 34.62 -12.92
CA GLY A 67 13.57 34.92 -12.82
C GLY A 67 14.37 34.02 -11.87
N ALA A 68 13.74 33.09 -11.14
CA ALA A 68 14.45 32.02 -10.45
C ALA A 68 14.74 30.91 -11.46
N ASN A 69 15.99 30.48 -11.59
CA ASN A 69 16.47 29.45 -12.53
C ASN A 69 15.84 28.06 -12.29
N GLY A 70 14.54 27.91 -12.51
CA GLY A 70 13.80 26.65 -12.34
C GLY A 70 13.46 26.24 -10.90
N ALA A 71 13.92 26.96 -9.88
CA ALA A 71 13.66 26.63 -8.47
C ALA A 71 12.17 26.74 -8.10
N LEU A 72 11.67 25.80 -7.29
CA LEU A 72 10.30 25.81 -6.79
C LEU A 72 10.21 26.59 -5.48
N SER A 73 9.11 27.32 -5.29
CA SER A 73 8.76 27.84 -3.96
C SER A 73 8.54 26.70 -2.95
N PRO A 74 8.68 26.94 -1.63
CA PRO A 74 8.42 25.91 -0.60
C PRO A 74 7.03 25.26 -0.73
N ILE A 75 6.00 26.06 -1.05
CA ILE A 75 4.65 25.55 -1.30
C ILE A 75 4.64 24.70 -2.58
N GLY A 76 5.32 25.15 -3.63
CA GLY A 76 5.49 24.41 -4.88
C GLY A 76 6.10 23.03 -4.67
N ILE A 77 7.08 22.89 -3.77
CA ILE A 77 7.68 21.59 -3.43
C ILE A 77 6.65 20.67 -2.77
N VAL A 78 5.91 21.15 -1.78
CA VAL A 78 4.87 20.34 -1.12
C VAL A 78 3.79 19.93 -2.13
N VAL A 79 3.38 20.84 -3.01
CA VAL A 79 2.42 20.55 -4.08
C VAL A 79 2.96 19.50 -5.06
N ALA A 80 4.23 19.62 -5.46
CA ALA A 80 4.89 18.67 -6.36
C ALA A 80 4.93 17.25 -5.79
N LEU A 81 5.13 17.11 -4.47
CA LEU A 81 5.18 15.82 -3.79
C LEU A 81 3.77 15.25 -3.57
N VAL A 82 2.84 16.06 -3.06
CA VAL A 82 1.55 15.56 -2.55
C VAL A 82 0.53 15.35 -3.67
N VAL A 83 0.38 16.34 -4.57
CA VAL A 83 -0.76 16.38 -5.48
C VAL A 83 -0.76 15.22 -6.49
N PRO A 84 0.34 14.90 -7.19
CA PRO A 84 0.34 13.82 -8.17
C PRO A 84 -0.06 12.47 -7.56
N THR A 85 0.53 12.13 -6.41
CA THR A 85 0.31 10.87 -5.69
C THR A 85 -1.12 10.76 -5.17
N VAL A 86 -1.65 11.82 -4.55
CA VAL A 86 -3.04 11.84 -4.06
C VAL A 86 -4.04 11.79 -5.22
N LEU A 87 -3.78 12.54 -6.29
CA LEU A 87 -4.64 12.56 -7.48
C LEU A 87 -4.71 11.18 -8.14
N ALA A 88 -3.57 10.50 -8.29
CA ALA A 88 -3.50 9.14 -8.81
C ALA A 88 -4.36 8.17 -7.97
N ALA A 89 -4.23 8.21 -6.65
CA ALA A 89 -5.05 7.39 -5.75
C ALA A 89 -6.55 7.75 -5.82
N VAL A 90 -6.90 9.03 -5.90
CA VAL A 90 -8.29 9.47 -6.07
C VAL A 90 -8.87 8.93 -7.37
N VAL A 91 -8.14 9.01 -8.49
CA VAL A 91 -8.58 8.42 -9.77
C VAL A 91 -8.77 6.91 -9.65
N ALA A 92 -7.86 6.20 -8.99
CA ALA A 92 -8.02 4.77 -8.72
C ALA A 92 -9.30 4.48 -7.91
N LEU A 93 -9.56 5.25 -6.84
CA LEU A 93 -10.78 5.12 -6.03
C LEU A 93 -12.06 5.45 -6.83
N VAL A 94 -12.02 6.44 -7.71
CA VAL A 94 -13.14 6.73 -8.62
C VAL A 94 -13.38 5.56 -9.56
N ILE A 95 -12.33 4.94 -10.13
CA ILE A 95 -12.44 3.77 -11.00
C ILE A 95 -13.11 2.60 -10.26
N THR A 96 -12.75 2.32 -9.00
CA THR A 96 -13.42 1.27 -8.21
C THR A 96 -14.91 1.54 -7.99
N ARG A 97 -15.32 2.82 -7.91
CA ARG A 97 -16.73 3.20 -7.77
C ARG A 97 -17.50 3.13 -9.09
N VAL A 98 -16.91 3.62 -10.18
CA VAL A 98 -17.61 3.72 -11.47
C VAL A 98 -17.58 2.42 -12.28
N ARG A 99 -16.59 1.57 -12.03
CA ARG A 99 -16.37 0.31 -12.76
C ARG A 99 -16.25 -0.90 -11.85
N GLY A 100 -16.64 -0.82 -10.59
CA GLY A 100 -16.58 -1.94 -9.65
C GLY A 100 -17.63 -1.82 -8.55
N ASP A 101 -17.44 -2.54 -7.45
CA ASP A 101 -18.39 -2.59 -6.33
C ASP A 101 -18.02 -1.60 -5.20
N GLY A 102 -17.16 -0.63 -5.53
CA GLY A 102 -16.64 0.38 -4.62
C GLY A 102 -15.34 -0.02 -3.92
N PRO A 103 -14.61 0.96 -3.37
CA PRO A 103 -13.23 0.77 -2.92
C PRO A 103 -13.09 -0.20 -1.75
N ILE A 104 -14.09 -0.28 -0.86
CA ILE A 104 -14.04 -1.15 0.31
C ILE A 104 -13.99 -2.63 -0.11
N ARG A 105 -14.82 -3.01 -1.09
CA ARG A 105 -14.91 -4.38 -1.60
C ARG A 105 -13.78 -4.68 -2.58
N ASP A 106 -13.63 -3.86 -3.61
CA ASP A 106 -12.66 -4.06 -4.69
C ASP A 106 -11.21 -4.10 -4.18
N LEU A 107 -10.86 -3.23 -3.22
CA LEU A 107 -9.49 -3.16 -2.69
C LEU A 107 -9.31 -4.05 -1.44
N ARG A 108 -10.39 -4.69 -0.97
CA ARG A 108 -10.43 -5.48 0.28
C ARG A 108 -9.95 -4.68 1.49
N ILE A 109 -10.54 -3.50 1.68
CA ILE A 109 -10.32 -2.65 2.84
C ILE A 109 -11.19 -3.20 3.98
N ARG A 110 -10.60 -4.07 4.80
CA ARG A 110 -11.20 -4.54 6.03
C ARG A 110 -10.15 -4.49 7.12
N PHE A 111 -10.53 -3.90 8.24
CA PHE A 111 -9.65 -3.81 9.39
C PHE A 111 -9.79 -5.08 10.23
N SER A 112 -8.67 -5.69 10.58
CA SER A 112 -8.63 -6.72 11.61
C SER A 112 -7.33 -6.65 12.38
N TRP A 113 -7.39 -6.94 13.67
CA TRP A 113 -6.21 -6.97 14.52
C TRP A 113 -5.11 -7.94 14.03
N PRO A 114 -5.43 -9.14 13.53
CA PRO A 114 -4.44 -10.01 12.89
C PRO A 114 -3.72 -9.34 11.72
N ASP A 115 -4.45 -8.63 10.84
CA ASP A 115 -3.85 -7.94 9.69
C ASP A 115 -2.88 -6.84 10.13
N ILE A 116 -3.22 -6.10 11.19
CA ILE A 116 -2.35 -5.07 11.76
C ILE A 116 -1.09 -5.69 12.34
N ARG A 117 -1.23 -6.75 13.14
CA ARG A 117 -0.09 -7.44 13.77
C ARG A 117 0.84 -8.01 12.71
N LEU A 118 0.29 -8.63 11.66
CA LEU A 118 1.09 -9.18 10.58
C LEU A 118 1.75 -8.06 9.73
N GLY A 119 1.03 -6.98 9.43
CA GLY A 119 1.59 -5.82 8.74
C GLY A 119 2.73 -5.16 9.52
N LEU A 120 2.56 -4.96 10.84
CA LEU A 120 3.61 -4.46 11.73
C LEU A 120 4.80 -5.43 11.79
N ALA A 121 4.54 -6.73 11.97
CA ALA A 121 5.60 -7.73 12.05
C ALA A 121 6.42 -7.79 10.76
N LEU A 122 5.77 -7.86 9.59
CA LEU A 122 6.46 -7.86 8.30
C LEU A 122 7.17 -6.53 8.03
N GLY A 123 6.58 -5.41 8.44
CA GLY A 123 7.22 -4.10 8.38
C GLY A 123 8.53 -4.08 9.16
N VAL A 124 8.48 -4.47 10.44
CA VAL A 124 9.64 -4.48 11.35
C VAL A 124 10.69 -5.51 10.93
N ILE A 125 10.29 -6.73 10.58
CA ILE A 125 11.20 -7.77 10.08
C ILE A 125 11.86 -7.30 8.77
N GLY A 126 11.09 -6.65 7.91
CA GLY A 126 11.54 -6.06 6.65
C GLY A 126 12.57 -4.94 6.81
N LEU A 127 12.62 -4.26 7.95
CA LEU A 127 13.63 -3.22 8.21
C LEU A 127 15.04 -3.82 8.24
N VAL A 128 15.23 -5.06 8.70
CA VAL A 128 16.56 -5.67 8.78
C VAL A 128 17.23 -5.79 7.41
N PRO A 129 16.67 -6.49 6.41
CA PRO A 129 17.26 -6.55 5.08
C PRO A 129 17.26 -5.17 4.39
N THR A 130 16.29 -4.30 4.68
CA THR A 130 16.26 -2.93 4.16
C THR A 130 17.47 -2.12 4.60
N LEU A 131 17.79 -2.12 5.91
CA LEU A 131 18.92 -1.36 6.45
C LEU A 131 20.26 -1.91 5.96
N ILE A 132 20.39 -3.24 5.85
CA ILE A 132 21.57 -3.88 5.26
C ILE A 132 21.74 -3.44 3.80
N THR A 133 20.66 -3.55 3.01
CA THR A 133 20.69 -3.21 1.59
C THR A 133 20.91 -1.71 1.39
N ALA A 134 20.36 -0.86 2.24
CA ALA A 134 20.56 0.59 2.20
C ALA A 134 22.04 0.95 2.41
N ARG A 135 22.71 0.29 3.37
CA ARG A 135 24.15 0.47 3.59
C ARG A 135 24.98 -0.01 2.40
N LEU A 136 24.66 -1.19 1.86
CA LEU A 136 25.36 -1.72 0.69
C LEU A 136 25.18 -0.84 -0.54
N TRP A 137 23.96 -0.32 -0.73
CA TRP A 137 23.64 0.62 -1.79
C TRP A 137 24.39 1.94 -1.64
N ALA A 138 24.42 2.54 -0.44
CA ALA A 138 25.17 3.76 -0.16
C ALA A 138 26.67 3.55 -0.39
N TRP A 139 27.23 2.44 0.07
CA TRP A 139 28.61 2.05 -0.21
C TRP A 139 28.90 1.91 -1.71
N TRP A 140 27.95 1.36 -2.49
CA TRP A 140 28.13 1.14 -3.92
C TRP A 140 28.07 2.43 -4.75
N VAL A 141 27.12 3.32 -4.44
CA VAL A 141 26.88 4.56 -5.20
C VAL A 141 27.74 5.73 -4.67
N GLY A 142 28.28 5.58 -3.46
CA GLY A 142 28.99 6.63 -2.71
C GLY A 142 28.01 7.41 -1.83
N ASP A 143 28.41 7.69 -0.59
CA ASP A 143 27.53 8.32 0.41
C ASP A 143 26.95 9.67 -0.08
N ASP A 144 27.73 10.47 -0.79
CA ASP A 144 27.30 11.77 -1.36
C ASP A 144 26.22 11.63 -2.44
N ASN A 145 26.13 10.46 -3.08
CA ASN A 145 25.16 10.16 -4.14
C ASN A 145 24.01 9.27 -3.62
N ALA A 146 24.03 8.85 -2.35
CA ALA A 146 23.08 7.95 -1.74
C ALA A 146 21.78 8.66 -1.35
N ASN A 147 21.17 9.36 -2.32
CA ASN A 147 19.93 10.12 -2.13
C ASN A 147 18.75 9.52 -2.90
N SER A 148 17.54 9.90 -2.50
CA SER A 148 16.30 9.60 -3.25
C SER A 148 15.90 10.80 -4.11
N ALA A 149 14.99 10.61 -5.07
CA ALA A 149 14.41 11.72 -5.83
C ALA A 149 13.77 12.79 -4.92
N VAL A 150 13.07 12.36 -3.86
CA VAL A 150 12.48 13.27 -2.87
C VAL A 150 13.55 13.98 -2.05
N GLY A 151 14.58 13.26 -1.60
CA GLY A 151 15.69 13.87 -0.86
C GLY A 151 16.51 14.83 -1.72
N SER A 152 16.67 14.55 -3.02
CA SER A 152 17.36 15.43 -3.97
C SER A 152 16.55 16.70 -4.25
N LEU A 153 15.21 16.60 -4.30
CA LEU A 153 14.32 17.75 -4.42
C LEU A 153 14.36 18.67 -3.19
N LEU A 154 14.67 18.10 -2.03
CA LEU A 154 14.69 18.79 -0.74
C LEU A 154 16.11 19.13 -0.25
N ASP A 155 17.14 18.73 -0.99
CA ASP A 155 18.54 18.98 -0.66
C ASP A 155 18.80 20.50 -0.60
N GLY A 156 19.45 20.95 0.47
CA GLY A 156 19.67 22.37 0.77
C GLY A 156 18.41 23.21 1.04
N VAL A 157 17.20 22.62 1.02
CA VAL A 157 15.94 23.34 1.26
C VAL A 157 15.61 23.36 2.74
N ARG A 158 15.38 24.57 3.28
CA ARG A 158 14.80 24.75 4.63
C ARG A 158 13.33 25.07 4.54
N LEU A 159 12.50 24.24 5.16
CA LEU A 159 11.06 24.42 5.18
C LEU A 159 10.58 25.02 6.50
N PRO A 160 9.57 25.90 6.49
CA PRO A 160 8.84 26.27 7.70
C PRO A 160 8.32 25.01 8.42
N PRO A 161 8.25 24.98 9.77
CA PRO A 161 7.88 23.78 10.53
C PRO A 161 6.57 23.12 10.08
N ALA A 162 5.57 23.92 9.72
CA ALA A 162 4.30 23.40 9.20
C ALA A 162 4.46 22.65 7.87
N LEU A 163 5.25 23.17 6.93
CA LEU A 163 5.49 22.52 5.64
C LEU A 163 6.39 21.28 5.82
N ALA A 164 7.39 21.35 6.70
CA ALA A 164 8.24 20.20 7.05
C ALA A 164 7.39 19.05 7.64
N ALA A 165 6.47 19.36 8.54
CA ALA A 165 5.54 18.38 9.11
C ALA A 165 4.60 17.79 8.05
N LEU A 166 4.11 18.59 7.09
CA LEU A 166 3.29 18.10 5.99
C LEU A 166 4.06 17.13 5.08
N VAL A 167 5.32 17.45 4.75
CA VAL A 167 6.20 16.55 3.96
C VAL A 167 6.43 15.24 4.71
N PHE A 168 6.73 15.31 6.01
CA PHE A 168 6.88 14.14 6.88
C PHE A 168 5.63 13.25 6.87
N LEU A 169 4.47 13.83 7.16
CA LEU A 169 3.19 13.10 7.19
C LEU A 169 2.85 12.53 5.82
N HIS A 170 3.21 13.23 4.74
CA HIS A 170 3.01 12.72 3.41
C HIS A 170 3.88 11.48 3.13
N ILE A 171 5.20 11.57 3.31
CA ILE A 171 6.13 10.46 3.04
C ILE A 171 5.84 9.26 3.96
N TRP A 172 5.47 9.52 5.22
CA TRP A 172 5.20 8.45 6.17
C TRP A 172 3.81 7.82 6.03
N LEU A 173 2.75 8.63 5.88
CA LEU A 173 1.37 8.14 5.98
C LEU A 173 0.64 8.18 4.65
N ILE A 174 0.59 9.34 3.99
CA ILE A 174 -0.31 9.58 2.85
C ILE A 174 0.19 8.87 1.59
N ALA A 175 1.47 9.01 1.24
CA ALA A 175 2.05 8.38 0.06
C ALA A 175 1.95 6.85 0.12
N PRO A 176 2.33 6.16 1.22
CA PRO A 176 2.11 4.72 1.34
C PRO A 176 0.65 4.29 1.16
N ILE A 177 -0.32 5.03 1.69
CA ILE A 177 -1.74 4.72 1.47
C ILE A 177 -2.09 4.82 -0.03
N CYS A 178 -1.67 5.91 -0.68
CA CYS A 178 -1.96 6.18 -2.08
C CYS A 178 -1.32 5.13 -3.00
N GLU A 179 -0.04 4.85 -2.79
CA GLU A 179 0.71 3.86 -3.55
C GLU A 179 0.12 2.47 -3.40
N GLU A 180 -0.24 2.05 -2.18
CA GLU A 180 -0.86 0.74 -1.98
C GLU A 180 -2.23 0.63 -2.66
N ILE A 181 -3.03 1.69 -2.67
CA ILE A 181 -4.29 1.74 -3.45
C ILE A 181 -4.02 1.48 -4.94
N VAL A 182 -2.96 2.07 -5.50
CA VAL A 182 -2.62 1.94 -6.92
C VAL A 182 -2.02 0.57 -7.24
N TYR A 183 -1.00 0.13 -6.50
CA TYR A 183 -0.24 -1.08 -6.83
C TYR A 183 -0.83 -2.38 -6.23
N ARG A 184 -1.21 -2.38 -4.95
CA ARG A 184 -1.72 -3.59 -4.25
C ARG A 184 -3.25 -3.65 -4.24
N GLY A 185 -3.88 -2.55 -4.63
CA GLY A 185 -5.30 -2.44 -4.91
C GLY A 185 -5.62 -2.59 -6.40
N LEU A 186 -5.43 -1.52 -7.17
CA LEU A 186 -5.85 -1.45 -8.56
C LEU A 186 -5.04 -2.41 -9.47
N LEU A 187 -3.72 -2.29 -9.55
CA LEU A 187 -2.91 -3.20 -10.38
C LEU A 187 -3.11 -4.68 -9.98
N TRP A 188 -3.15 -4.97 -8.67
CA TRP A 188 -3.44 -6.29 -8.15
C TRP A 188 -4.80 -6.84 -8.62
N GLY A 189 -5.88 -6.08 -8.47
CA GLY A 189 -7.21 -6.53 -8.91
C GLY A 189 -7.31 -6.69 -10.43
N ALA A 190 -6.52 -5.94 -11.22
CA ALA A 190 -6.46 -6.15 -12.67
C ALA A 190 -5.94 -7.55 -13.03
N MET A 191 -4.95 -8.04 -12.27
CA MET A 191 -4.42 -9.40 -12.41
C MET A 191 -5.40 -10.46 -11.90
N GLU A 192 -6.06 -10.21 -10.76
CA GLU A 192 -7.10 -11.12 -10.24
C GLU A 192 -8.24 -11.30 -11.25
N ARG A 193 -8.65 -10.22 -11.94
CA ARG A 193 -9.69 -10.27 -12.99
C ARG A 193 -9.34 -11.24 -14.11
N LEU A 194 -8.06 -11.29 -14.48
CA LEU A 194 -7.54 -12.19 -15.49
C LEU A 194 -7.23 -13.60 -14.93
N ARG A 195 -7.65 -13.88 -13.69
CA ARG A 195 -7.42 -15.14 -12.97
C ARG A 195 -5.94 -15.49 -12.82
N TRP A 196 -5.08 -14.49 -12.72
CA TRP A 196 -3.68 -14.71 -12.38
C TRP A 196 -3.56 -15.20 -10.94
N SER A 197 -2.53 -16.00 -10.67
CA SER A 197 -2.27 -16.45 -9.30
C SER A 197 -1.92 -15.27 -8.39
N ARG A 198 -2.25 -15.38 -7.09
CA ARG A 198 -1.84 -14.39 -6.08
C ARG A 198 -0.33 -14.15 -6.04
N TRP A 199 0.47 -15.16 -6.39
CA TRP A 199 1.93 -15.07 -6.47
C TRP A 199 2.37 -14.25 -7.68
N SER A 200 1.74 -14.44 -8.85
CA SER A 200 1.96 -13.61 -10.03
C SER A 200 1.61 -12.15 -9.74
N ALA A 201 0.49 -11.92 -9.02
CA ALA A 201 0.10 -10.58 -8.60
C ALA A 201 1.11 -9.95 -7.64
N PHE A 202 1.61 -10.71 -6.66
CA PHE A 202 2.67 -10.29 -5.76
C PHE A 202 3.95 -9.91 -6.50
N VAL A 203 4.47 -10.80 -7.35
CA VAL A 203 5.73 -10.57 -8.06
C VAL A 203 5.62 -9.37 -8.99
N LEU A 204 4.58 -9.31 -9.82
CA LEU A 204 4.47 -8.24 -10.82
C LEU A 204 4.16 -6.87 -10.19
N SER A 205 3.25 -6.81 -9.19
CA SER A 205 2.98 -5.53 -8.51
C SER A 205 4.20 -5.02 -7.75
N THR A 206 5.00 -5.91 -7.15
CA THR A 206 6.26 -5.56 -6.46
C THR A 206 7.31 -5.06 -7.45
N ALA A 207 7.48 -5.75 -8.58
CA ALA A 207 8.41 -5.33 -9.62
C ALA A 207 8.02 -3.97 -10.24
N ILE A 208 6.75 -3.80 -10.61
CA ILE A 208 6.25 -2.55 -11.20
C ILE A 208 6.34 -1.40 -10.20
N PHE A 209 5.97 -1.61 -8.93
CA PHE A 209 6.14 -0.61 -7.87
C PHE A 209 7.60 -0.14 -7.77
N THR A 210 8.53 -1.08 -7.75
CA THR A 210 9.96 -0.79 -7.61
C THR A 210 10.49 0.02 -8.80
N VAL A 211 10.22 -0.45 -10.03
CA VAL A 211 10.71 0.22 -11.25
C VAL A 211 9.99 1.55 -11.49
N GLY A 212 8.73 1.68 -11.05
CA GLY A 212 7.92 2.89 -11.17
C GLY A 212 8.49 4.11 -10.44
N HIS A 213 9.44 3.91 -9.53
CA HIS A 213 10.18 5.02 -8.89
C HIS A 213 11.16 5.70 -9.85
N LEU A 214 11.54 5.04 -10.95
CA LEU A 214 12.46 5.57 -11.96
C LEU A 214 13.84 5.97 -11.40
N GLU A 215 14.31 5.21 -10.40
CA GLU A 215 15.63 5.38 -9.76
C GLU A 215 16.49 4.13 -10.00
N PRO A 216 17.18 3.98 -11.16
CA PRO A 216 17.86 2.73 -11.53
C PRO A 216 18.88 2.25 -10.50
N SER A 217 19.67 3.16 -9.92
CA SER A 217 20.66 2.82 -8.88
C SER A 217 20.01 2.38 -7.57
N ARG A 218 18.84 2.94 -7.22
CA ARG A 218 18.11 2.65 -5.96
C ARG A 218 17.12 1.50 -6.09
N THR A 219 16.80 1.08 -7.31
CA THR A 219 15.87 -0.02 -7.63
C THR A 219 16.15 -1.31 -6.84
N PRO A 220 17.41 -1.79 -6.68
CA PRO A 220 17.68 -2.99 -5.88
C PRO A 220 17.29 -2.83 -4.41
N LEU A 221 17.54 -1.65 -3.82
CA LEU A 221 17.11 -1.33 -2.46
C LEU A 221 15.59 -1.29 -2.36
N LEU A 222 14.93 -0.61 -3.28
CA LEU A 222 13.46 -0.52 -3.31
C LEU A 222 12.80 -1.89 -3.48
N LEU A 223 13.42 -2.82 -4.21
CA LEU A 223 12.91 -4.18 -4.36
C LEU A 223 12.89 -4.90 -3.01
N VAL A 224 13.97 -4.79 -2.24
CA VAL A 224 14.06 -5.38 -0.90
C VAL A 224 13.01 -4.78 0.05
N VAL A 225 12.78 -3.46 -0.02
CA VAL A 225 11.72 -2.77 0.74
C VAL A 225 10.33 -3.25 0.33
N ALA A 226 10.09 -3.42 -0.96
CA ALA A 226 8.78 -3.75 -1.51
C ALA A 226 8.33 -5.19 -1.23
N VAL A 227 9.25 -6.11 -0.98
CA VAL A 227 8.95 -7.52 -0.66
C VAL A 227 8.10 -7.70 0.61
N PRO A 228 8.50 -7.22 1.80
CA PRO A 228 7.68 -7.37 3.01
C PRO A 228 6.32 -6.68 2.89
N ILE A 229 6.24 -5.57 2.16
CA ILE A 229 5.00 -4.85 1.85
C ILE A 229 4.08 -5.75 1.02
N GLY A 230 4.56 -6.23 -0.12
CA GLY A 230 3.78 -7.13 -0.98
C GLY A 230 3.41 -8.46 -0.30
N LEU A 231 4.28 -8.99 0.56
CA LEU A 231 3.99 -10.20 1.35
C LEU A 231 2.84 -9.97 2.32
N ALA A 232 2.73 -8.79 2.94
CA ALA A 232 1.61 -8.48 3.83
C ALA A 232 0.27 -8.51 3.06
N ARG A 233 0.23 -7.98 1.83
CA ARG A 233 -0.94 -8.13 0.94
C ARG A 233 -1.18 -9.59 0.55
N LEU A 234 -0.13 -10.33 0.17
CA LEU A 234 -0.23 -11.72 -0.29
C LEU A 234 -0.79 -12.67 0.78
N LEU A 235 -0.31 -12.52 2.02
CA LEU A 235 -0.63 -13.39 3.14
C LEU A 235 -2.01 -13.09 3.74
N THR A 236 -2.37 -11.81 3.87
CA THR A 236 -3.69 -11.41 4.43
C THR A 236 -4.79 -11.35 3.39
N GLY A 237 -4.42 -11.19 2.12
CA GLY A 237 -5.35 -10.87 1.05
C GLY A 237 -6.06 -9.52 1.24
N ARG A 238 -5.59 -8.65 2.14
CA ARG A 238 -6.23 -7.37 2.50
C ARG A 238 -5.25 -6.20 2.38
N LEU A 239 -5.78 -5.04 1.99
CA LEU A 239 -4.93 -3.88 1.69
C LEU A 239 -4.30 -3.25 2.95
N PRO A 240 -5.01 -3.13 4.09
CA PRO A 240 -4.46 -2.46 5.26
C PRO A 240 -3.16 -3.05 5.81
N ALA A 241 -2.97 -4.37 5.74
CA ALA A 241 -1.72 -5.01 6.19
C ALA A 241 -0.51 -4.50 5.40
N SER A 242 -0.67 -4.35 4.09
CA SER A 242 0.34 -3.83 3.17
C SER A 242 0.64 -2.36 3.46
N VAL A 243 -0.40 -1.54 3.65
CA VAL A 243 -0.27 -0.12 4.05
C VAL A 243 0.54 0.01 5.33
N ILE A 244 0.24 -0.81 6.35
CA ILE A 244 0.94 -0.76 7.64
C ILE A 244 2.41 -1.15 7.48
N ALA A 245 2.70 -2.24 6.76
CA ALA A 245 4.07 -2.67 6.50
C ALA A 245 4.87 -1.59 5.75
N HIS A 246 4.21 -0.90 4.81
CA HIS A 246 4.77 0.20 4.04
C HIS A 246 5.07 1.42 4.93
N GLN A 247 4.11 1.84 5.76
CA GLN A 247 4.29 2.95 6.70
C GLN A 247 5.43 2.69 7.70
N VAL A 248 5.61 1.44 8.16
CA VAL A 248 6.76 1.07 9.01
C VAL A 248 8.08 1.27 8.27
N ASN A 249 8.17 0.86 7.00
CA ASN A 249 9.39 1.01 6.20
C ASN A 249 9.65 2.46 5.75
N ASN A 250 8.60 3.30 5.68
CA ASN A 250 8.73 4.71 5.32
C ASN A 250 8.94 5.66 6.51
N PHE A 251 8.75 5.20 7.75
CA PHE A 251 8.90 6.07 8.92
C PHE A 251 10.32 6.65 9.06
N LEU A 252 11.35 5.80 9.01
CA LEU A 252 12.74 6.27 9.18
C LEU A 252 13.19 7.19 8.03
N PRO A 253 12.96 6.88 6.74
CA PRO A 253 13.22 7.83 5.66
C PRO A 253 12.47 9.15 5.82
N ALA A 254 11.18 9.13 6.19
CA ALA A 254 10.40 10.34 6.41
C ALA A 254 10.98 11.19 7.55
N LEU A 255 11.36 10.55 8.66
CA LEU A 255 11.98 11.22 9.80
C LEU A 255 13.34 11.84 9.40
N GLY A 256 14.15 11.13 8.61
CA GLY A 256 15.39 11.67 8.05
C GLY A 256 15.15 12.95 7.25
N VAL A 257 14.18 12.93 6.34
CA VAL A 257 13.79 14.11 5.55
C VAL A 257 13.31 15.25 6.46
N LEU A 258 12.49 14.97 7.48
CA LEU A 258 12.02 15.98 8.43
C LEU A 258 13.18 16.70 9.12
N LEU A 259 14.14 15.93 9.63
CA LEU A 259 15.30 16.45 10.36
C LEU A 259 16.23 17.27 9.45
N MET A 260 16.40 16.82 8.20
CA MET A 260 17.13 17.52 7.16
C MET A 260 16.50 18.88 6.84
N VAL A 261 15.22 18.91 6.43
CA VAL A 261 14.56 20.16 5.99
C VAL A 261 14.25 21.13 7.14
N SER A 262 14.31 20.65 8.38
CA SER A 262 14.21 21.49 9.59
C SER A 262 15.56 22.07 10.02
N GLY A 263 16.67 21.67 9.38
CA GLY A 263 18.03 22.13 9.71
C GLY A 263 18.62 21.51 10.97
N VAL A 264 18.06 20.40 11.47
CA VAL A 264 18.58 19.66 12.63
C VAL A 264 19.74 18.75 12.22
N MET A 265 19.65 18.15 11.02
CA MET A 265 20.74 17.42 10.39
C MET A 265 21.17 18.13 9.11
N PRO A 266 22.46 18.03 8.72
CA PRO A 266 22.89 18.46 7.39
C PRO A 266 22.13 17.67 6.31
N ALA A 267 21.97 18.31 5.16
CA ALA A 267 21.47 17.65 3.95
C ALA A 267 22.53 16.71 3.37
#